data_AF-A0A9E8MXT3-F1
#
_entry.id   AF-A0A9E8MXT3-F1
#
_cell.length_a   1.000
_cell.length_b   1.000
_cell.length_c   1.000
_cell.angle_alpha   90.00
_cell.angle_beta   90.00
_cell.angle_gamma   90.00
#
_symmetry.space_group_name_H-M   'P 1'
#
loop_
_entity.id
_entity.type
_entity.pdbx_description
1 polymer ?
#
loop_
_entity_poly.entity_id
_entity_poly.type
_entity_poly.pdbx_seq_one_letter_code
_entity_poly.pdbx_strand_id
1 'polypeptide(L)'
;MEREPELRFEMMDQLNTNNQLLGQTKSDVETNFGAAEWYGWDDTMKANSKDQWNYNPGFKPGAFNKQQECIEITFKKDTVVSIKTYKLEKKIE
;
A
#
# COMPACT_ATOMS: atom_id res chain seq x y z
N MET A 1 11.21 8.41 -12.11
CA MET A 1 9.79 8.56 -12.50
C MET A 1 8.95 8.60 -11.24
N GLU A 2 8.90 9.76 -10.60
CA GLU A 2 7.94 10.06 -9.53
C GLU A 2 6.62 10.40 -10.24
N ARG A 3 5.93 9.37 -10.76
CA ARG A 3 4.62 9.54 -11.40
C ARG A 3 3.66 9.99 -10.30
N GLU A 4 2.98 11.10 -10.57
CA GLU A 4 2.26 11.95 -9.63
C GLU A 4 1.55 11.18 -8.51
N PRO A 5 1.78 11.53 -7.22
CA PRO A 5 1.18 10.83 -6.07
C PRO A 5 -0.35 10.68 -6.19
N GLU A 6 -1.01 11.65 -6.83
CA GLU A 6 -2.45 11.64 -7.10
C GLU A 6 -2.84 10.47 -8.03
N LEU A 7 -2.08 10.23 -9.11
CA LEU A 7 -2.30 9.11 -10.01
C LEU A 7 -2.07 7.77 -9.31
N ARG A 8 -1.04 7.69 -8.46
CA ARG A 8 -0.76 6.49 -7.65
C ARG A 8 -1.91 6.19 -6.67
N PHE A 9 -2.42 7.23 -6.02
CA PHE A 9 -3.58 7.14 -5.13
C PHE A 9 -4.80 6.60 -5.89
N GLU A 10 -5.14 7.21 -7.02
CA GLU A 10 -6.30 6.81 -7.82
C GLU A 10 -6.19 5.36 -8.34
N MET A 11 -5.01 4.97 -8.82
CA MET A 11 -4.78 3.60 -9.29
C MET A 11 -4.90 2.57 -8.16
N MET A 12 -4.31 2.84 -7.00
CA MET A 12 -4.42 1.96 -5.83
C MET A 12 -5.85 1.87 -5.32
N ASP A 13 -6.55 3.00 -5.23
CA ASP A 13 -7.94 3.06 -4.77
C ASP A 13 -8.87 2.27 -5.70
N GLN A 14 -8.71 2.40 -7.02
CA GLN A 14 -9.50 1.66 -8.00
C GLN A 14 -9.23 0.14 -7.93
N LEU A 15 -7.96 -0.27 -7.91
CA LEU A 15 -7.59 -1.69 -7.91
C LEU A 15 -7.98 -2.38 -6.59
N ASN A 16 -7.86 -1.67 -5.47
CA ASN A 16 -8.33 -2.15 -4.18
C ASN A 16 -9.87 -2.26 -4.14
N THR A 17 -10.59 -1.22 -4.56
CA THR A 17 -12.06 -1.20 -4.58
C THR A 17 -12.66 -2.35 -5.41
N ASN A 18 -11.99 -2.71 -6.50
CA ASN A 18 -12.44 -3.80 -7.37
C ASN A 18 -11.95 -5.20 -6.94
N ASN A 19 -11.27 -5.32 -5.78
CA ASN A 19 -10.60 -6.55 -5.34
C ASN A 19 -9.59 -7.13 -6.36
N GLN A 20 -9.10 -6.30 -7.28
CA GLN A 20 -8.24 -6.74 -8.39
C GLN A 20 -6.80 -7.01 -7.98
N LEU A 21 -6.42 -6.60 -6.76
CA LEU A 21 -5.11 -6.87 -6.17
C LEU A 21 -4.99 -8.30 -5.60
N LEU A 22 -6.10 -8.92 -5.18
CA LEU A 22 -6.06 -10.27 -4.61
C LEU A 22 -5.57 -11.28 -5.65
N GLY A 23 -4.61 -12.11 -5.27
CA GLY A 23 -4.00 -13.12 -6.15
C GLY A 23 -2.92 -12.60 -7.09
N GLN A 24 -2.68 -11.27 -7.19
CA GLN A 24 -1.54 -10.74 -7.94
C GLN A 24 -0.22 -11.20 -7.35
N THR A 25 0.81 -11.34 -8.18
CA THR A 25 2.15 -11.68 -7.72
C THR A 25 2.89 -10.46 -7.16
N LYS A 26 3.97 -10.65 -6.41
CA LYS A 26 4.85 -9.54 -6.00
C LYS A 26 5.36 -8.75 -7.20
N SER A 27 5.69 -9.45 -8.30
CA SER A 27 6.15 -8.82 -9.54
C SER A 27 5.08 -7.92 -10.17
N ASP A 28 3.82 -8.34 -10.16
CA ASP A 28 2.71 -7.53 -10.70
C ASP A 28 2.48 -6.29 -9.84
N VAL A 29 2.48 -6.45 -8.52
CA VAL A 29 2.34 -5.33 -7.57
C VAL A 29 3.50 -4.35 -7.75
N GLU A 30 4.75 -4.84 -7.83
CA GLU A 30 5.92 -3.99 -8.05
C GLU A 30 5.91 -3.30 -9.42
N THR A 31 5.40 -3.94 -10.46
CA THR A 31 5.27 -3.33 -11.80
C THR A 31 4.26 -2.18 -11.79
N ASN A 32 3.14 -2.36 -11.08
CA ASN A 32 2.05 -1.39 -11.05
C ASN A 32 2.32 -0.23 -10.08
N PHE A 33 2.94 -0.52 -8.93
CA PHE A 33 3.08 0.43 -7.82
C PHE A 33 4.52 0.75 -7.44
N GLY A 34 5.51 0.05 -8.01
CA GLY A 34 6.88 0.11 -7.57
C GLY A 34 7.15 -0.76 -6.33
N ALA A 35 8.42 -0.79 -5.93
CA ALA A 35 8.86 -1.54 -4.75
C ALA A 35 8.12 -1.08 -3.49
N ALA A 36 8.03 -1.97 -2.50
CA ALA A 36 7.50 -1.63 -1.19
C ALA A 36 8.19 -0.40 -0.60
N GLU A 37 7.42 0.56 -0.08
CA GLU A 37 8.00 1.73 0.57
C GLU A 37 8.56 1.36 1.95
N TRP A 38 7.87 0.46 2.67
CA TRP A 38 8.42 -0.22 3.85
C TRP A 38 7.77 -1.59 4.07
N TYR A 39 8.42 -2.40 4.90
CA TYR A 39 7.90 -3.69 5.33
C TYR A 39 7.08 -3.57 6.61
N GLY A 40 5.90 -4.20 6.62
CA GLY A 40 4.99 -4.26 7.77
C GLY A 40 5.52 -5.13 8.90
N TRP A 41 4.93 -4.99 10.09
CA TRP A 41 5.26 -5.81 11.26
C TRP A 41 4.49 -7.12 11.26
N ASP A 42 5.22 -8.23 11.30
CA ASP A 42 4.65 -9.57 11.44
C ASP A 42 4.76 -10.02 12.90
N ASP A 43 3.60 -10.14 13.55
CA ASP A 43 3.52 -10.53 14.96
C ASP A 43 3.96 -11.96 15.24
N THR A 44 3.92 -12.85 14.25
CA THR A 44 4.38 -14.24 14.39
C THR A 44 5.90 -14.31 14.38
N MET A 45 6.54 -13.48 13.56
CA MET A 45 8.00 -13.41 13.44
C MET A 45 8.64 -12.41 14.39
N LYS A 46 7.85 -11.50 14.97
CA LYS A 46 8.31 -10.37 15.79
C LYS A 46 9.37 -9.52 15.06
N ALA A 47 9.14 -9.29 13.78
CA ALA A 47 10.03 -8.53 12.91
C ALA A 47 9.27 -7.94 11.72
N ASN A 48 9.91 -7.01 11.00
CA ASN A 48 9.39 -6.55 9.71
C ASN A 48 9.48 -7.67 8.66
N SER A 49 8.38 -7.96 7.97
CA SER A 49 8.28 -9.08 7.04
C SER A 49 8.38 -8.63 5.58
N LYS A 50 9.21 -9.33 4.79
CA LYS A 50 9.29 -9.16 3.33
C LYS A 50 8.00 -9.57 2.59
N ASP A 51 7.06 -10.17 3.30
CA ASP A 51 5.75 -10.55 2.82
C ASP A 51 4.65 -9.56 3.25
N GLN A 52 4.99 -8.44 3.88
CA GLN A 52 4.06 -7.38 4.22
C GLN A 52 4.55 -6.07 3.63
N TRP A 53 3.94 -5.61 2.54
CA TRP A 53 4.35 -4.39 1.85
C TRP A 53 3.40 -3.27 2.20
N ASN A 54 3.96 -2.10 2.48
CA ASN A 54 3.19 -0.91 2.75
C ASN A 54 3.47 0.17 1.72
N TYR A 55 2.44 0.94 1.44
CA TYR A 55 2.46 2.10 0.56
C TYR A 55 1.70 3.25 1.20
N ASN A 56 2.27 4.45 1.16
CA ASN A 56 1.66 5.71 1.56
C ASN A 56 1.39 6.56 0.32
N PRO A 57 0.26 6.35 -0.38
CA PRO A 57 -0.12 7.20 -1.51
C PRO A 57 -0.36 8.67 -1.10
N GLY A 58 -0.37 8.99 0.19
CA GLY A 58 -0.44 10.35 0.70
C GLY A 58 -1.87 10.80 1.00
N PHE A 59 -2.12 12.09 0.82
CA PHE A 59 -3.44 12.66 1.06
C PHE A 59 -4.36 12.35 -0.11
N LYS A 60 -5.59 11.95 0.18
CA LYS A 60 -6.63 11.90 -0.84
C LYS A 60 -6.77 13.29 -1.48
N PRO A 61 -6.71 13.42 -2.82
CA PRO A 61 -6.89 14.71 -3.50
C PRO A 61 -8.18 15.41 -3.05
N GLY A 62 -8.08 16.70 -2.71
CA GLY A 62 -9.19 17.50 -2.19
C GLY A 62 -9.56 17.26 -0.72
N ALA A 63 -8.86 16.38 0.01
CA ALA A 63 -9.10 16.18 1.43
C ALA A 63 -8.51 17.32 2.28
N PHE A 64 -9.37 18.07 2.97
CA PHE A 64 -8.98 19.08 3.96
C PHE A 64 -8.76 18.46 5.35
N ASN A 65 -7.82 17.50 5.45
CA ASN A 65 -7.47 16.86 6.72
C ASN A 65 -5.96 16.55 6.78
N LYS A 66 -5.51 16.06 7.93
CA LYS A 66 -4.11 15.66 8.16
C LYS A 66 -3.91 14.14 8.08
N GLN A 67 -4.86 13.43 7.47
CA GLN A 67 -4.82 11.97 7.37
C GLN A 67 -4.28 11.55 6.01
N GLN A 68 -3.16 10.85 6.03
CA GLN A 68 -2.65 10.14 4.87
C GLN A 68 -3.30 8.76 4.82
N GLU A 69 -3.76 8.35 3.64
CA GLU A 69 -4.23 6.99 3.43
C GLU A 69 -3.03 6.09 3.18
N CYS A 70 -3.06 4.88 3.72
CA CYS A 70 -2.03 3.87 3.56
C CYS A 70 -2.67 2.53 3.21
N ILE A 71 -1.95 1.74 2.43
CA ILE A 71 -2.33 0.38 2.06
C ILE A 71 -1.24 -0.57 2.53
N GLU A 72 -1.64 -1.62 3.23
CA GLU A 72 -0.83 -2.77 3.59
C GLU A 72 -1.29 -3.98 2.77
N ILE A 73 -0.34 -4.64 2.12
CA ILE A 73 -0.53 -5.82 1.28
C ILE A 73 0.23 -6.98 1.93
N THR A 74 -0.47 -8.07 2.22
CA THR A 74 0.13 -9.31 2.73
C THR A 74 0.23 -10.33 1.61
N PHE A 75 1.41 -10.93 1.49
CA PHE A 75 1.70 -11.97 0.53
C PHE A 75 1.81 -13.34 1.21
N LYS A 76 1.48 -14.40 0.46
CA LYS A 76 1.80 -15.77 0.84
C LYS A 76 2.16 -16.56 -0.41
N LYS A 77 3.35 -17.18 -0.43
CA LYS A 77 3.86 -17.88 -1.62
C LYS A 77 3.81 -16.98 -2.87
N ASP A 78 4.32 -15.75 -2.72
CA ASP A 78 4.42 -14.74 -3.77
C ASP A 78 3.12 -14.08 -4.23
N THR A 79 1.95 -14.48 -3.72
CA THR A 79 0.66 -13.90 -4.12
C THR A 79 0.00 -13.09 -3.01
N VAL A 80 -0.72 -12.04 -3.39
CA VAL A 80 -1.51 -11.21 -2.47
C VAL A 80 -2.66 -12.02 -1.89
N VAL A 81 -2.72 -12.11 -0.56
CA VAL A 81 -3.77 -12.83 0.18
C VAL A 81 -4.65 -11.93 1.03
N SER A 82 -4.16 -10.74 1.39
CA SER A 82 -4.97 -9.75 2.10
C SER A 82 -4.50 -8.35 1.82
N ILE A 83 -5.44 -7.41 1.85
CA ILE A 83 -5.19 -5.98 1.70
C ILE A 83 -5.90 -5.29 2.85
N LYS A 84 -5.22 -4.32 3.46
CA LYS A 84 -5.75 -3.52 4.55
C LYS A 84 -5.46 -2.05 4.28
N THR A 85 -6.47 -1.21 4.38
CA THR A 85 -6.31 0.24 4.38
C THR A 85 -6.27 0.78 5.81
N TYR A 86 -5.46 1.79 6.05
CA TYR A 86 -5.42 2.50 7.32
C TYR A 86 -4.96 3.94 7.10
N LYS A 87 -5.10 4.77 8.12
CA LYS A 87 -4.72 6.18 8.05
C LYS A 87 -3.58 6.48 8.99
N LEU A 88 -2.63 7.27 8.52
CA LEU A 88 -1.58 7.87 9.35
C LEU A 88 -1.85 9.37 9.48
N GLU A 89 -1.81 9.87 10.71
CA GLU A 89 -1.84 11.31 10.93
C GLU A 89 -0.46 11.89 10.60
N LYS A 90 -0.41 12.83 9.66
CA LYS A 90 0.81 13.58 9.40
C LYS A 90 1.08 14.49 10.60
N LYS A 91 2.09 14.13 11.38
CA LYS A 91 2.68 15.04 12.35
C LYS A 91 3.39 16.14 11.56
N ILE A 92 3.04 17.40 11.86
CA ILE A 92 3.75 18.55 11.29
C ILE A 92 5.10 18.59 12.00
N GLU A 93 6.19 18.50 11.22
CA GLU A 93 7.56 18.77 11.68
C GLU A 93 7.81 20.28 11.77
#